data_AF-A0A6B2DTF0-F1
#
_entry.id   AF-A0A6B2DTF0-F1
#
_cell.length_a   1.000
_cell.length_b   1.000
_cell.length_c   1.000
_cell.angle_alpha   90.00
_cell.angle_beta   90.00
_cell.angle_gamma   90.00
#
_symmetry.space_group_name_H-M   'P 1'
#
loop_
_entity.id
_entity.type
_entity.pdbx_description
1 polymer ?
#
loop_
_entity_poly.entity_id
_entity_poly.type
_entity_poly.pdbx_seq_one_letter_code
_entity_poly.pdbx_strand_id
1 'polypeptide(L)'
;MNARDRALGAFTGLAVGDALGMPTQSMSRAAIAATYGPVTGLLTAAAEQPVAPSMPAGSITDDTEQAVLLARLLIDGRGTVEPHVFADALLIWEADMVRRGSADLLGPSTKRALSRLQDGVPADEAGRTGTTNGAAMRVTPVGIATPADDLHRLVDAVVATARVTHNTSLGIA
;
A
#
# COMPACT_ATOMS: atom_id res chain seq x y z
N MET A 1 -4.27 -25.39 -10.49
CA MET A 1 -3.74 -24.12 -9.95
C MET A 1 -2.94 -24.45 -8.69
N ASN A 2 -1.62 -24.32 -8.76
CA ASN A 2 -0.70 -24.61 -7.64
C ASN A 2 -0.51 -23.38 -6.73
N ALA A 3 0.30 -23.50 -5.67
CA ALA A 3 0.56 -22.40 -4.73
C ALA A 3 1.23 -21.18 -5.40
N ARG A 4 2.16 -21.43 -6.34
CA ARG A 4 2.82 -20.37 -7.11
C ARG A 4 1.84 -19.60 -7.99
N ASP A 5 0.92 -20.30 -8.68
CA ASP A 5 -0.10 -19.67 -9.51
C ASP A 5 -1.02 -18.76 -8.67
N ARG A 6 -1.38 -19.20 -7.46
CA ARG A 6 -2.19 -18.41 -6.53
C ARG A 6 -1.45 -17.18 -6.02
N ALA A 7 -0.17 -17.33 -5.66
CA ALA A 7 0.67 -16.22 -5.21
C ALA A 7 0.85 -15.17 -6.33
N LEU A 8 1.14 -15.62 -7.55
CA LEU A 8 1.20 -14.73 -8.72
C LEU A 8 -0.14 -14.05 -8.98
N GLY A 9 -1.24 -14.82 -8.94
CA GLY A 9 -2.59 -14.27 -9.10
C GLY A 9 -2.94 -13.21 -8.06
N ALA A 10 -2.57 -13.43 -6.78
CA ALA A 10 -2.83 -12.47 -5.72
C ALA A 10 -2.02 -11.18 -5.90
N PHE A 11 -0.72 -11.29 -6.20
CA PHE A 11 0.15 -10.12 -6.31
C PHE A 11 -0.08 -9.34 -7.62
N THR A 12 -0.28 -10.03 -8.75
CA THR A 12 -0.67 -9.39 -10.01
C THR A 12 -2.09 -8.83 -9.92
N GLY A 13 -3.00 -9.51 -9.22
CA GLY A 13 -4.36 -9.02 -8.98
C GLY A 13 -4.38 -7.71 -8.19
N LEU A 14 -3.52 -7.58 -7.17
CA LEU A 14 -3.29 -6.31 -6.48
C LEU A 14 -2.89 -5.21 -7.46
N ALA A 15 -1.84 -5.44 -8.26
CA ALA A 15 -1.34 -4.44 -9.22
C ALA A 15 -2.35 -4.04 -10.29
N VAL A 16 -3.12 -5.01 -10.80
CA VAL A 16 -4.18 -4.75 -11.79
C VAL A 16 -5.33 -3.98 -11.15
N GLY A 17 -5.73 -4.33 -9.92
CA GLY A 17 -6.79 -3.63 -9.18
C GLY A 17 -6.42 -2.17 -8.88
N ASP A 18 -5.19 -1.96 -8.41
CA ASP A 18 -4.59 -0.64 -8.20
C ASP A 18 -4.64 0.21 -9.49
N ALA A 19 -4.05 -0.31 -10.59
CA ALA A 19 -4.00 0.41 -11.85
C ALA A 19 -5.39 0.66 -12.50
N LEU A 20 -6.37 -0.22 -12.26
CA LEU A 20 -7.76 -0.01 -12.69
C LEU A 20 -8.46 1.07 -11.84
N GLY A 21 -8.16 1.14 -10.54
CA GLY A 21 -8.76 2.08 -9.60
C GLY A 21 -8.19 3.48 -9.69
N MET A 22 -6.88 3.59 -9.98
CA MET A 22 -6.11 4.84 -10.07
C MET A 22 -6.87 6.02 -10.73
N PRO A 23 -7.40 5.91 -11.97
CA PRO A 23 -8.05 7.05 -12.64
C PRO A 23 -9.34 7.53 -11.95
N THR A 24 -9.91 6.74 -11.04
CA THR A 24 -11.19 6.99 -10.38
C THR A 24 -11.08 7.28 -8.87
N GLN A 25 -9.88 7.22 -8.32
CA GLN A 25 -9.63 7.46 -6.89
C GLN A 25 -10.18 8.82 -6.45
N SER A 26 -10.83 8.85 -5.28
CA SER A 26 -11.42 10.05 -4.68
C SER A 26 -12.50 10.74 -5.52
N MET A 27 -13.02 10.08 -6.56
CA MET A 27 -14.14 10.57 -7.36
C MET A 27 -15.46 9.94 -6.91
N SER A 28 -16.55 10.69 -7.01
CA SER A 28 -17.90 10.14 -6.83
C SER A 28 -18.30 9.28 -8.02
N ARG A 29 -19.23 8.35 -7.83
CA ARG A 29 -19.78 7.54 -8.94
C ARG A 29 -20.34 8.38 -10.09
N ALA A 30 -20.98 9.51 -9.77
CA ALA A 30 -21.51 10.43 -10.78
C ALA A 30 -20.40 11.12 -11.57
N ALA A 31 -19.33 11.54 -10.89
CA ALA A 31 -18.15 12.12 -11.55
C ALA A 31 -17.46 11.09 -12.45
N ILE A 32 -17.25 9.86 -11.96
CA ILE A 32 -16.66 8.77 -12.76
C ILE A 32 -17.48 8.52 -14.04
N ALA A 33 -18.81 8.43 -13.91
CA ALA A 33 -19.69 8.22 -15.06
C ALA A 33 -19.65 9.39 -16.06
N ALA A 34 -19.53 10.63 -15.59
CA ALA A 34 -19.44 11.80 -16.44
C ALA A 34 -18.08 11.92 -17.16
N THR A 35 -16.98 11.58 -16.47
CA THR A 35 -15.62 11.69 -17.00
C THR A 35 -15.23 10.52 -17.90
N TYR A 36 -15.55 9.29 -17.49
CA TYR A 36 -15.06 8.07 -18.15
C TYR A 36 -16.17 7.18 -18.72
N GLY A 37 -17.43 7.37 -18.31
CA GLY A 37 -18.49 6.40 -18.57
C GLY A 37 -18.22 5.06 -17.85
N PRO A 38 -18.59 3.91 -18.43
CA PRO A 38 -18.23 2.60 -17.89
C PRO A 38 -16.73 2.34 -17.98
N VAL A 39 -16.09 2.03 -16.83
CA VAL A 39 -14.69 1.60 -16.79
C VAL A 39 -14.60 0.12 -17.13
N THR A 40 -14.12 -0.21 -18.34
CA THR A 40 -13.99 -1.60 -18.84
C THR A 40 -12.54 -2.03 -19.04
N GLY A 41 -11.57 -1.19 -18.66
CA GLY A 41 -10.15 -1.45 -18.84
C GLY A 41 -9.29 -0.39 -18.16
N LEU A 42 -7.97 -0.45 -18.38
CA LEU A 42 -7.01 0.52 -17.87
C LEU A 42 -7.18 1.84 -18.61
N LEU A 43 -7.29 2.94 -17.86
CA LEU A 43 -7.53 4.27 -18.40
C LEU A 43 -6.45 5.24 -17.92
N THR A 44 -6.08 6.18 -18.77
CA THR A 44 -5.29 7.35 -18.37
C THR A 44 -6.19 8.24 -17.51
N ALA A 45 -5.68 8.71 -16.38
CA ALA A 45 -6.41 9.64 -15.52
C ALA A 45 -6.67 10.96 -16.26
N ALA A 46 -7.86 11.53 -16.08
CA ALA A 46 -8.19 12.85 -16.57
C ALA A 46 -7.25 13.90 -15.95
N ALA A 47 -7.11 15.05 -16.61
CA ALA A 47 -6.26 16.14 -16.12
C ALA A 47 -6.76 16.69 -14.78
N GLU A 48 -8.06 16.59 -14.53
CA GLU A 48 -8.75 17.03 -13.32
C GLU A 48 -8.82 15.95 -12.22
N GLN A 49 -8.18 14.78 -12.40
CA GLN A 49 -8.17 13.73 -11.38
C GLN A 49 -7.50 14.29 -10.10
N PRO A 50 -8.11 14.14 -8.89
CA PRO A 50 -7.69 14.87 -7.69
C PRO A 50 -6.32 14.53 -7.07
N VAL A 51 -5.74 13.38 -7.41
CA VAL A 51 -4.59 12.73 -6.75
C VAL A 51 -3.45 12.42 -7.73
N ALA A 52 -3.79 11.90 -8.92
CA ALA A 52 -2.90 11.41 -9.96
C ALA A 52 -3.28 12.01 -11.33
N PRO A 53 -3.33 13.34 -11.48
CA PRO A 53 -3.78 13.99 -12.71
C PRO A 53 -2.91 13.59 -13.90
N SER A 54 -3.56 13.26 -15.02
CA SER A 54 -2.89 12.83 -16.26
C SER A 54 -1.98 11.59 -16.15
N MET A 55 -2.09 10.82 -15.06
CA MET A 55 -1.30 9.61 -14.88
C MET A 55 -1.66 8.57 -15.97
N PRO A 56 -0.66 7.97 -16.66
CA PRO A 56 -0.90 7.05 -17.76
C PRO A 56 -1.72 5.80 -17.39
N ALA A 57 -2.44 5.26 -18.37
CA ALA A 57 -3.13 3.98 -18.23
C ALA A 57 -2.17 2.85 -17.82
N GLY A 58 -2.56 2.07 -16.80
CA GLY A 58 -1.75 0.95 -16.32
C GLY A 58 -0.67 1.32 -15.30
N SER A 59 -0.54 2.59 -14.94
CA SER A 59 0.30 3.01 -13.82
C SER A 59 -0.23 2.46 -12.50
N ILE A 60 0.68 1.91 -11.70
CA ILE A 60 0.43 1.53 -10.31
C ILE A 60 0.60 2.75 -9.38
N THR A 61 0.08 2.66 -8.16
CA THR A 61 0.15 3.71 -7.15
C THR A 61 0.84 3.20 -5.87
N ASP A 62 0.66 3.91 -4.74
CA ASP A 62 1.31 3.58 -3.48
C ASP A 62 0.92 2.21 -2.92
N ASP A 63 -0.28 1.72 -3.22
CA ASP A 63 -0.73 0.36 -2.89
C ASP A 63 0.27 -0.71 -3.37
N THR A 64 0.56 -0.73 -4.67
CA THR A 64 1.47 -1.73 -5.25
C THR A 64 2.93 -1.43 -4.94
N GLU A 65 3.35 -0.15 -5.00
CA GLU A 65 4.73 0.20 -4.70
C GLU A 65 5.14 -0.19 -3.27
N GLN A 66 4.27 0.05 -2.28
CA GLN A 66 4.53 -0.36 -0.90
C GLN A 66 4.41 -1.88 -0.71
N ALA A 67 3.55 -2.57 -1.44
CA ALA A 67 3.51 -4.03 -1.44
C ALA A 67 4.81 -4.64 -2.00
N VAL A 68 5.35 -4.10 -3.09
CA VAL A 68 6.65 -4.52 -3.66
C VAL A 68 7.78 -4.27 -2.66
N LEU A 69 7.77 -3.11 -2.00
CA LEU A 69 8.74 -2.79 -0.94
C LEU A 69 8.66 -3.80 0.21
N LEU A 70 7.46 -4.10 0.70
CA LEU A 70 7.26 -5.08 1.77
C LEU A 70 7.69 -6.50 1.35
N ALA A 71 7.41 -6.90 0.11
CA ALA A 71 7.84 -8.19 -0.42
C ALA A 71 9.37 -8.35 -0.43
N ARG A 72 10.10 -7.29 -0.80
CA ARG A 72 11.57 -7.28 -0.77
C ARG A 72 12.10 -7.44 0.66
N LEU A 73 11.54 -6.69 1.60
CA LEU A 73 11.92 -6.81 3.02
C LEU A 73 11.68 -8.20 3.58
N LEU A 74 10.55 -8.84 3.23
CA LEU A 74 10.28 -10.22 3.62
C LEU A 74 11.28 -11.21 3.02
N ILE A 75 11.70 -11.02 1.76
CA ILE A 75 12.72 -11.87 1.14
C ILE A 75 14.05 -11.71 1.85
N ASP A 76 14.49 -10.48 2.07
CA ASP A 76 15.78 -10.17 2.71
C ASP A 76 15.82 -10.63 4.17
N GLY A 77 14.70 -10.47 4.88
CA GLY A 77 14.50 -10.93 6.27
C GLY A 77 14.10 -12.40 6.39
N ARG A 78 14.12 -13.19 5.31
CA ARG A 78 13.75 -14.62 5.33
C ARG A 78 12.38 -14.92 5.96
N GLY A 79 11.41 -14.05 5.68
CA GLY A 79 10.02 -14.16 6.13
C GLY A 79 9.66 -13.26 7.30
N THR A 80 10.60 -12.48 7.84
CA THR A 80 10.33 -11.48 8.89
C THR A 80 10.68 -10.08 8.41
N VAL A 81 10.10 -9.07 9.05
CA VAL A 81 10.37 -7.66 8.77
C VAL A 81 10.57 -6.94 10.08
N GLU A 82 11.78 -6.40 10.27
CA GLU A 82 12.10 -5.58 11.44
C GLU A 82 11.43 -4.20 11.31
N PRO A 83 10.72 -3.71 12.35
CA PRO A 83 9.97 -2.45 12.28
C PRO A 83 10.80 -1.24 11.85
N HIS A 84 12.03 -1.11 12.35
CA HIS A 84 12.93 -0.01 11.98
C HIS A 84 13.38 -0.08 10.52
N VAL A 85 13.72 -1.28 10.03
CA VAL A 85 14.09 -1.47 8.62
C VAL A 85 12.92 -1.11 7.71
N PHE A 86 11.70 -1.47 8.11
CA PHE A 86 10.52 -1.09 7.35
C PHE A 86 10.25 0.41 7.37
N ALA A 87 10.37 1.05 8.54
CA ALA A 87 10.26 2.49 8.67
C ALA A 87 11.25 3.21 7.75
N ASP A 88 12.53 2.84 7.79
CA ASP A 88 13.57 3.42 6.94
C ASP A 88 13.27 3.23 5.45
N ALA A 89 12.83 2.04 5.06
CA ALA A 89 12.46 1.76 3.67
C ALA A 89 11.28 2.63 3.20
N LEU A 90 10.28 2.84 4.04
CA LEU A 90 9.15 3.73 3.72
C LEU A 90 9.58 5.20 3.63
N LEU A 91 10.52 5.65 4.48
CA LEU A 91 11.07 7.01 4.42
C LEU A 91 11.86 7.26 3.13
N ILE A 92 12.68 6.28 2.73
CA ILE A 92 13.42 6.33 1.46
C ILE A 92 12.45 6.36 0.27
N TRP A 93 11.41 5.53 0.31
CA TRP A 93 10.37 5.49 -0.71
C TRP A 93 9.57 6.81 -0.80
N GLU A 94 9.19 7.39 0.34
CA GLU A 94 8.47 8.68 0.38
C GLU A 94 9.33 9.81 -0.19
N ALA A 95 10.62 9.87 0.18
CA ALA A 95 11.54 10.85 -0.37
C ALA A 95 11.67 10.71 -1.90
N ASP A 96 11.63 9.48 -2.43
CA ASP A 96 11.59 9.24 -3.86
C ASP A 96 10.28 9.75 -4.51
N MET A 97 9.14 9.53 -3.86
CA MET A 97 7.85 10.01 -4.34
C MET A 97 7.76 11.52 -4.43
N VAL A 98 8.30 12.22 -3.44
CA VAL A 98 8.41 13.68 -3.45
C VAL A 98 9.26 14.14 -4.63
N ARG A 99 10.40 13.49 -4.90
CA ARG A 99 11.26 13.83 -6.06
C ARG A 99 10.57 13.57 -7.40
N ARG A 100 9.72 12.53 -7.50
CA ARG A 100 8.92 12.24 -8.69
C ARG A 100 7.71 13.18 -8.85
N GLY A 101 7.44 14.05 -7.88
CA GLY A 101 6.30 14.95 -7.90
C GLY A 101 4.96 14.24 -7.63
N SER A 102 4.97 13.08 -6.98
CA SER A 102 3.77 12.28 -6.70
C SER A 102 3.50 12.14 -5.20
N ALA A 103 3.85 13.17 -4.43
CA ALA A 103 3.68 13.19 -2.97
C ALA A 103 2.21 13.03 -2.51
N ASP A 104 1.26 13.37 -3.38
CA ASP A 104 -0.18 13.31 -3.08
C ASP A 104 -0.78 11.90 -3.17
N LEU A 105 -0.04 10.94 -3.75
CA LEU A 105 -0.44 9.53 -3.73
C LEU A 105 -0.42 8.96 -2.31
N LEU A 106 0.39 9.51 -1.41
CA LEU A 106 0.54 8.97 -0.07
C LEU A 106 -0.62 9.35 0.85
N GLY A 107 -1.33 8.33 1.35
CA GLY A 107 -2.42 8.51 2.30
C GLY A 107 -2.00 9.25 3.60
N PRO A 108 -2.94 10.02 4.22
CA PRO A 108 -2.64 10.92 5.33
C PRO A 108 -2.16 10.21 6.61
N SER A 109 -2.60 8.98 6.86
CA SER A 109 -2.14 8.21 8.02
C SER A 109 -0.69 7.76 7.87
N THR A 110 -0.33 7.25 6.69
CA THR A 110 1.05 6.83 6.40
C THR A 110 1.99 8.03 6.45
N LYS A 111 1.62 9.14 5.80
CA LYS A 111 2.38 10.39 5.83
C LYS A 111 2.64 10.89 7.26
N ARG A 112 1.60 10.86 8.12
CA ARG A 112 1.74 11.24 9.54
C ARG A 112 2.68 10.30 10.31
N ALA A 113 2.58 8.99 10.07
CA ALA A 113 3.47 8.02 10.72
C ALA A 113 4.93 8.22 10.30
N LEU A 114 5.18 8.47 9.01
CA LEU A 114 6.52 8.76 8.49
C LEU A 114 7.10 10.07 9.03
N SER A 115 6.31 11.13 9.10
CA SER A 115 6.73 12.38 9.77
C SER A 115 7.12 12.14 11.23
N ARG A 116 6.35 11.35 11.99
CA ARG A 116 6.70 11.00 13.38
C ARG A 116 8.02 10.23 13.47
N LEU A 117 8.25 9.29 12.56
CA LEU A 117 9.50 8.55 12.47
C LEU A 117 10.69 9.48 12.19
N GLN A 118 10.54 10.45 11.30
CA GLN A 118 11.55 11.49 11.02
C GLN A 118 11.83 12.36 12.25
N ASP A 119 10.81 12.64 13.06
CA ASP A 119 10.93 13.39 14.32
C ASP A 119 11.53 12.54 15.47
N GLY A 120 11.96 11.31 15.20
CA GLY A 120 12.60 10.42 16.17
C GLY A 120 11.64 9.64 17.06
N VAL A 121 10.34 9.63 16.74
CA VAL A 121 9.36 8.79 17.46
C VAL A 121 9.65 7.32 17.17
N PRO A 122 9.69 6.44 18.19
CA PRO A 122 9.84 5.00 18.01
C PRO A 122 8.82 4.41 17.02
N ALA A 123 9.24 3.40 16.25
CA ALA A 123 8.43 2.84 15.17
C ALA A 123 7.14 2.15 15.63
N ASP A 124 7.13 1.62 16.85
CA ASP A 124 5.96 1.03 17.51
C ASP A 124 4.95 2.10 17.97
N GLU A 125 5.36 3.36 18.10
CA GLU A 125 4.52 4.49 18.47
C GLU A 125 4.07 5.36 17.30
N ALA A 126 4.78 5.32 16.17
CA ALA A 126 4.52 6.15 15.00
C ALA A 126 3.10 5.92 14.42
N GLY A 127 2.65 4.67 14.35
CA GLY A 127 1.39 4.29 13.74
C GLY A 127 0.14 4.46 14.60
N ARG A 128 0.23 4.95 15.84
CA ARG A 128 -0.88 4.94 16.85
C ARG A 128 -2.15 5.71 16.48
N THR A 129 -2.13 6.42 15.37
CA THR A 129 -3.27 7.23 14.89
C THR A 129 -3.69 6.86 13.47
N GLY A 130 -3.12 5.81 12.88
CA GLY A 130 -3.45 5.42 11.50
C GLY A 130 -4.81 4.74 11.44
N THR A 131 -5.77 5.36 10.74
CA THR A 131 -7.18 4.92 10.66
C THR A 131 -7.64 4.66 9.22
N THR A 132 -6.72 4.76 8.25
CA THR A 132 -6.98 4.46 6.83
C THR A 132 -6.54 3.04 6.49
N ASN A 133 -6.75 2.61 5.24
CA ASN A 133 -6.43 1.26 4.76
C ASN A 133 -4.95 1.03 4.39
N GLY A 134 -4.03 1.97 4.70
CA GLY A 134 -2.66 1.97 4.19
C GLY A 134 -1.82 0.75 4.60
N ALA A 135 -2.11 0.15 5.75
CA ALA A 135 -1.51 -1.13 6.13
C ALA A 135 -2.14 -2.32 5.38
N ALA A 136 -3.46 -2.32 5.23
CA ALA A 136 -4.20 -3.40 4.58
C ALA A 136 -3.90 -3.49 3.08
N MET A 137 -3.81 -2.36 2.38
CA MET A 137 -3.62 -2.32 0.92
C MET A 137 -2.31 -2.99 0.45
N ARG A 138 -1.29 -3.02 1.32
CA ARG A 138 0.05 -3.53 1.01
C ARG A 138 0.34 -4.93 1.58
N VAL A 139 -0.63 -5.58 2.25
CA VAL A 139 -0.38 -6.79 3.06
C VAL A 139 -0.26 -8.09 2.25
N THR A 140 -0.61 -8.09 0.96
CA THR A 140 -0.58 -9.26 0.07
C THR A 140 0.70 -10.12 0.17
N PRO A 141 1.92 -9.55 0.21
CA PRO A 141 3.16 -10.33 0.35
C PRO A 141 3.24 -11.12 1.66
N VAL A 142 2.69 -10.59 2.76
CA VAL A 142 2.66 -11.27 4.06
C VAL A 142 1.78 -12.51 4.00
N GLY A 143 0.60 -12.40 3.37
CA GLY A 143 -0.29 -13.55 3.16
C GLY A 143 0.27 -14.61 2.20
N ILE A 144 1.18 -14.24 1.31
CA ILE A 144 1.90 -15.18 0.44
C ILE A 144 3.04 -15.87 1.22
N ALA A 145 3.79 -15.12 2.03
CA ALA A 145 4.95 -15.61 2.76
C ALA A 145 4.59 -16.45 4.01
N THR A 146 3.40 -16.24 4.57
CA THR A 146 2.96 -16.88 5.80
C THR A 146 1.84 -17.89 5.51
N PRO A 147 2.07 -19.20 5.75
CA PRO A 147 1.04 -20.22 5.63
C PRO A 147 -0.22 -19.89 6.46
N ALA A 148 -1.40 -20.14 5.89
CA ALA A 148 -2.68 -19.83 6.53
C ALA A 148 -3.22 -20.96 7.42
N ASP A 149 -2.51 -22.09 7.50
CA ASP A 149 -2.83 -23.20 8.41
C ASP A 149 -2.48 -22.87 9.87
N ASP A 150 -1.54 -21.94 10.10
CA ASP A 150 -1.27 -21.31 11.38
C ASP A 150 -1.77 -19.86 11.40
N LEU A 151 -3.04 -19.70 11.79
CA LEU A 151 -3.69 -18.39 11.83
C LEU A 151 -3.02 -17.43 12.83
N HIS A 152 -2.47 -17.94 13.94
CA HIS A 152 -1.79 -17.10 14.92
C HIS A 152 -0.55 -16.47 14.30
N ARG A 153 0.28 -17.28 13.63
CA ARG A 153 1.46 -16.80 12.92
C ARG A 153 1.11 -15.80 11.81
N LEU A 154 0.04 -16.05 11.06
CA LEU A 154 -0.43 -15.11 10.03
C LEU A 154 -0.83 -13.77 10.63
N VAL A 155 -1.63 -13.78 11.70
CA VAL A 155 -2.06 -12.56 12.40
C VAL A 155 -0.86 -11.81 12.97
N ASP A 156 0.09 -12.49 13.61
CA ASP A 156 1.30 -11.87 14.16
C ASP A 156 2.13 -11.18 13.07
N ALA A 157 2.28 -11.81 11.90
CA ALA A 157 3.00 -11.23 10.76
C ALA A 157 2.27 -10.01 10.17
N VAL A 158 0.94 -10.07 10.04
CA VAL A 158 0.11 -8.93 9.60
C VAL A 158 0.24 -7.77 10.58
N VAL A 159 0.11 -8.06 11.88
CA VAL A 159 0.24 -7.06 12.95
C VAL A 159 1.62 -6.41 12.95
N ALA A 160 2.69 -7.20 12.84
CA ALA A 160 4.06 -6.68 12.82
C ALA A 160 4.29 -5.67 11.68
N THR A 161 3.71 -5.93 10.50
CA THR A 161 3.85 -5.07 9.31
C THR A 161 2.84 -3.90 9.28
N ALA A 162 1.72 -4.00 10.01
CA ALA A 162 0.77 -2.91 10.14
C ALA A 162 1.19 -1.84 11.16
N ARG A 163 1.77 -2.27 12.30
CA ARG A 163 2.06 -1.40 13.46
C ARG A 163 2.87 -0.15 13.15
N VAL A 164 3.82 -0.22 12.21
CA VAL A 164 4.69 0.92 11.87
C VAL A 164 3.88 2.16 11.44
N THR A 165 2.75 1.96 10.76
CA THR A 165 1.94 3.07 10.20
C THR A 165 0.50 3.10 10.70
N HIS A 166 -0.04 1.96 11.13
CA HIS A 166 -1.44 1.79 11.52
C HIS A 166 -1.55 0.91 12.78
N ASN A 167 -0.94 1.32 13.88
CA ASN A 167 -1.07 0.68 15.20
C ASN A 167 -2.40 1.06 15.88
N THR A 168 -3.52 0.77 15.21
CA THR A 168 -4.87 0.95 15.73
C THR A 168 -5.69 -0.30 15.44
N SER A 169 -6.75 -0.54 16.22
CA SER A 169 -7.66 -1.67 15.95
C SER A 169 -8.28 -1.55 14.55
N LEU A 170 -8.69 -0.35 14.13
CA LEU A 170 -9.28 -0.11 12.82
C LEU A 170 -8.29 -0.35 11.65
N GLY A 171 -7.01 -0.02 11.84
CA GLY A 171 -6.00 -0.20 10.80
C GLY A 171 -5.42 -1.61 10.69
N ILE A 172 -5.70 -2.47 11.68
CA ILE A 172 -5.19 -3.85 11.78
C ILE A 172 -6.29 -4.90 11.52
N ALA A 173 -7.52 -4.65 11.99
CA ALA A 173 -8.63 -5.60 11.97
C ALA A 173 -9.29 -5.79 10.59
#